data_AF-A0A940F637-F1
#
_entry.id   AF-A0A940F637-F1
#
_cell.length_a   1.000
_cell.length_b   1.000
_cell.length_c   1.000
_cell.angle_alpha   90.00
_cell.angle_beta   90.00
_cell.angle_gamma   90.00
#
_symmetry.space_group_name_H-M   'P 1'
#
loop_
_entity.id
_entity.type
_entity.pdbx_description
1 polymer ?
#
loop_
_entity_poly.entity_id
_entity_poly.type
_entity_poly.pdbx_seq_one_letter_code
_entity_poly.pdbx_strand_id
1 'polypeptide(L)'
;MAQLVGNQIEAIKAQNNLRRLAAAVFVVTGAVLAIVVSPTVGLVFAFLSVCAVALLPESARRRILGESNFALYDEQGQPRIVMVVTEDGPSISLLDESGTPRVQLGARDGMALMYATSEEGASAGLFSSGRGTGVAVEQAGGRVSAIAGSAEGPGLSVTKSGEAGETHVTLGRVAVRNEDRLAYVKVSSDSAEVGVGDNEAGAHAQLDIDASDASVSLTLGSGPSSIMTQANREQSVIVAHKDGIYRTARLEAVDIDPRGDRRSPTL
;
A
#
# COMPACT_ATOMS: atom_id res chain seq x y z
N MET A 1 -6.87 -28.10 -28.49
CA MET A 1 -6.36 -27.60 -27.19
C MET A 1 -7.32 -27.91 -26.03
N ALA A 2 -8.56 -27.37 -26.00
CA ALA A 2 -9.47 -27.57 -24.86
C ALA A 2 -9.81 -29.05 -24.52
N GLN A 3 -10.07 -29.90 -25.52
CA GLN A 3 -10.30 -31.33 -25.30
C GLN A 3 -9.07 -32.08 -24.75
N LEU A 4 -7.86 -31.68 -25.15
CA LEU A 4 -6.62 -32.31 -24.69
C LEU A 4 -6.37 -32.01 -23.20
N VAL A 5 -6.66 -30.78 -22.78
CA VAL A 5 -6.60 -30.37 -21.37
C VAL A 5 -7.65 -31.09 -20.52
N GLY A 6 -8.87 -31.27 -21.04
CA GLY A 6 -9.92 -32.02 -20.35
C GLY A 6 -9.53 -33.48 -20.05
N ASN A 7 -8.99 -34.19 -21.04
CA ASN A 7 -8.58 -35.59 -20.88
C ASN A 7 -7.41 -35.76 -19.89
N GLN A 8 -6.46 -34.81 -19.86
CA GLN A 8 -5.36 -34.80 -18.90
C GLN A 8 -5.87 -34.62 -17.46
N ILE A 9 -6.88 -33.76 -17.25
CA ILE A 9 -7.46 -33.54 -15.92
C ILE A 9 -8.19 -34.78 -15.40
N GLU A 10 -8.94 -35.49 -16.25
CA GLU A 10 -9.61 -36.73 -15.84
C GLU A 10 -8.61 -37.84 -15.48
N ALA A 11 -7.52 -37.98 -16.25
CA ALA A 11 -6.47 -38.96 -15.95
C ALA A 11 -5.81 -38.68 -14.58
N ILE A 12 -5.54 -37.42 -14.27
CA ILE A 12 -4.97 -37.01 -12.98
C ILE A 12 -5.95 -37.29 -11.83
N LYS A 13 -7.24 -37.01 -12.01
CA LYS A 13 -8.28 -37.34 -11.01
C LYS A 13 -8.37 -38.85 -10.77
N ALA A 14 -8.38 -39.65 -11.82
CA ALA A 14 -8.41 -41.11 -11.72
C ALA A 14 -7.18 -41.65 -10.97
N GLN A 15 -5.99 -41.14 -11.27
CA GLN A 15 -4.75 -41.57 -10.61
C GLN A 15 -4.72 -41.19 -9.12
N ASN A 16 -5.23 -40.01 -8.76
CA ASN A 16 -5.33 -39.60 -7.35
C ASN A 16 -6.35 -40.45 -6.57
N ASN A 17 -7.49 -40.77 -7.18
CA ASN A 17 -8.47 -41.66 -6.56
C ASN A 17 -7.88 -43.07 -6.36
N LEU A 18 -7.12 -43.59 -7.33
CA LEU A 18 -6.47 -44.90 -7.22
C LEU A 18 -5.44 -44.94 -6.08
N ARG A 19 -4.64 -43.87 -5.92
CA ARG A 19 -3.66 -43.75 -4.82
C ARG A 19 -4.33 -43.70 -3.44
N ARG A 20 -5.43 -42.96 -3.31
CA ARG A 20 -6.22 -42.92 -2.06
C ARG A 20 -6.79 -44.29 -1.71
N LEU A 21 -7.31 -45.00 -2.70
CA LEU A 21 -7.87 -46.33 -2.53
C LEU A 21 -6.79 -47.35 -2.14
N ALA A 22 -5.62 -47.31 -2.77
CA ALA A 22 -4.48 -48.14 -2.41
C ALA A 22 -4.00 -47.89 -0.97
N ALA A 23 -3.91 -46.62 -0.55
CA ALA A 23 -3.54 -46.27 0.82
C ALA A 23 -4.58 -46.77 1.84
N ALA A 24 -5.88 -46.59 1.56
CA ALA A 24 -6.96 -47.08 2.41
C ALA A 24 -6.94 -48.62 2.53
N VAL A 25 -6.74 -49.32 1.41
CA VAL A 25 -6.61 -50.79 1.41
C VAL A 25 -5.41 -51.23 2.23
N PHE A 26 -4.26 -50.55 2.14
CA PHE A 26 -3.07 -50.90 2.93
C PHE A 26 -3.32 -50.75 4.43
N VAL A 27 -3.98 -49.67 4.85
CA VAL A 27 -4.33 -49.43 6.26
C VAL A 27 -5.31 -50.47 6.77
N VAL A 28 -6.39 -50.75 6.02
CA VAL A 28 -7.40 -51.74 6.43
C VAL A 28 -6.81 -53.14 6.47
N THR A 29 -6.03 -53.53 5.46
CA THR A 29 -5.39 -54.86 5.41
C THR A 29 -4.40 -55.03 6.55
N GLY A 30 -3.60 -54.00 6.84
CA GLY A 30 -2.69 -54.00 7.99
C GLY A 30 -3.41 -54.13 9.33
N ALA A 31 -4.53 -53.41 9.51
CA ALA A 31 -5.34 -53.49 10.73
C ALA A 31 -5.99 -54.88 10.92
N VAL A 32 -6.51 -55.49 9.84
CA VAL A 32 -7.08 -56.84 9.90
C VAL A 32 -6.01 -57.88 10.22
N LEU A 33 -4.83 -57.79 9.59
CA LEU A 33 -3.72 -58.71 9.85
C LEU A 33 -3.23 -58.62 11.30
N ALA A 34 -3.21 -57.41 11.88
CA ALA A 34 -2.85 -57.15 13.27
C ALA A 34 -3.79 -57.83 14.29
N ILE A 35 -5.08 -57.98 13.95
CA ILE A 35 -6.08 -58.65 14.81
C ILE A 35 -5.92 -60.17 14.77
N VAL A 36 -5.58 -60.73 13.61
CA VAL A 36 -5.64 -62.18 13.37
C VAL A 36 -4.36 -62.92 13.77
N VAL A 37 -3.17 -62.30 13.65
CA VAL A 37 -1.91 -63.06 13.65
C VAL A 37 -1.24 -63.17 15.04
N SER A 38 -1.47 -62.24 15.96
CA SER A 38 -1.08 -62.28 17.38
C SER A 38 -1.08 -60.83 17.90
N PRO A 39 -1.57 -60.55 19.11
CA PRO A 39 -1.60 -59.18 19.66
C PRO A 39 -0.22 -58.52 19.70
N THR A 40 0.87 -59.29 19.84
CA THR A 40 2.24 -58.74 19.85
C THR A 40 2.70 -58.29 18.46
N VAL A 41 2.34 -59.02 17.39
CA VAL A 41 2.68 -58.66 16.01
C VAL A 41 1.83 -57.47 15.54
N GLY A 42 0.57 -57.41 15.96
CA GLY A 42 -0.32 -56.29 15.64
C GLY A 42 0.18 -54.95 16.19
N LEU A 43 0.75 -54.95 17.40
CA LEU A 43 1.30 -53.74 18.03
C LEU A 43 2.52 -53.20 17.25
N VAL A 44 3.39 -54.10 16.76
CA VAL A 44 4.56 -53.72 15.93
C VAL A 44 4.11 -53.12 14.58
N PHE A 45 3.11 -53.69 13.93
CA PHE A 45 2.59 -53.15 12.66
C PHE A 45 1.87 -51.81 12.84
N ALA A 46 1.11 -51.64 13.92
CA ALA A 46 0.50 -50.37 14.26
C ALA A 46 1.58 -49.29 14.48
N PHE A 47 2.63 -49.62 15.23
CA PHE A 47 3.74 -48.70 15.49
C PHE A 47 4.51 -48.35 14.20
N LEU A 48 4.83 -49.35 13.37
CA LEU A 48 5.48 -49.13 12.08
C LEU A 48 4.63 -48.30 11.12
N SER A 49 3.31 -48.46 11.13
CA SER A 49 2.41 -47.64 10.31
C SER A 49 2.40 -46.18 10.78
N VAL A 50 2.39 -45.94 12.09
CA VAL A 50 2.50 -44.59 12.66
C VAL A 50 3.88 -43.99 12.32
N CYS A 51 4.96 -44.74 12.47
CA CYS A 51 6.31 -44.30 12.09
C CYS A 51 6.43 -44.02 10.59
N ALA A 52 5.84 -44.85 9.73
CA ALA A 52 5.86 -44.65 8.28
C ALA A 52 5.16 -43.34 7.88
N VAL A 53 4.01 -43.04 8.49
CA VAL A 53 3.35 -41.73 8.33
C VAL A 53 4.21 -40.61 8.93
N ALA A 54 4.89 -40.87 10.04
CA ALA A 54 5.73 -39.89 10.69
C ALA A 54 6.98 -39.53 9.85
N LEU A 55 7.49 -40.48 9.08
CA LEU A 55 8.65 -40.34 8.21
C LEU A 55 8.31 -39.82 6.80
N LEU A 56 7.03 -39.60 6.50
CA LEU A 56 6.66 -38.91 5.26
C LEU A 56 7.25 -37.49 5.28
N PRO A 57 7.82 -37.02 4.16
CA PRO A 57 8.30 -35.65 4.04
C PRO A 57 7.16 -34.68 4.36
N GLU A 58 7.45 -33.55 5.01
CA GLU A 58 6.41 -32.59 5.46
C GLU A 58 5.48 -32.14 4.33
N SER A 59 5.99 -32.09 3.10
CA SER A 59 5.21 -31.79 1.90
C SER A 59 4.06 -32.78 1.66
N ALA A 60 4.21 -34.05 2.04
CA ALA A 60 3.17 -35.06 1.98
C ALA A 60 2.20 -35.00 3.17
N ARG A 61 2.69 -34.63 4.38
CA ARG A 61 1.81 -34.43 5.56
C ARG A 61 0.85 -33.26 5.37
N ARG A 62 1.32 -32.11 4.87
CA ARG A 62 0.46 -30.94 4.63
C ARG A 62 -0.68 -31.22 3.65
N ARG A 63 -0.46 -32.14 2.70
CA ARG A 63 -1.48 -32.52 1.69
C ARG A 63 -2.70 -33.24 2.26
N ILE A 64 -2.64 -33.71 3.51
CA ILE A 64 -3.73 -34.43 4.18
C ILE A 64 -4.57 -33.49 5.07
N LEU A 65 -4.06 -32.29 5.41
CA LEU A 65 -4.67 -31.38 6.38
C LEU A 65 -5.64 -30.34 5.78
N GLY A 66 -6.09 -30.52 4.53
CA GLY A 66 -7.20 -29.73 3.98
C GLY A 66 -6.85 -28.35 3.42
N GLU A 67 -5.58 -27.93 3.46
CA GLU A 67 -5.13 -26.75 2.71
C GLU A 67 -5.22 -27.04 1.21
N SER A 68 -6.20 -26.42 0.56
CA SER A 68 -6.32 -26.48 -0.89
C SER A 68 -5.23 -25.60 -1.49
N ASN A 69 -4.12 -26.23 -1.88
CA ASN A 69 -3.04 -25.57 -2.60
C ASN A 69 -3.06 -25.96 -4.08
N PHE A 70 -2.83 -24.97 -4.93
CA PHE A 70 -2.56 -25.15 -6.35
C PHE A 70 -1.22 -24.51 -6.66
N ALA A 71 -0.32 -25.24 -7.30
CA ALA A 71 1.00 -24.74 -7.65
C ALA A 71 1.29 -25.02 -9.13
N LEU A 72 1.92 -24.05 -9.79
CA LEU A 72 2.51 -24.20 -11.12
C LEU A 72 4.02 -24.29 -10.95
N TYR A 73 4.62 -25.29 -11.59
CA TYR A 73 6.04 -25.58 -11.53
C TYR A 73 6.70 -25.27 -12.87
N ASP A 74 7.97 -24.89 -12.84
CA ASP A 74 8.81 -24.79 -14.04
C ASP A 74 9.32 -26.17 -14.51
N GLU A 75 10.16 -26.16 -15.54
CA GLU A 75 10.78 -27.36 -16.11
C GLU A 75 11.71 -28.10 -15.13
N GLN A 76 12.25 -27.39 -14.13
CA GLN A 76 13.10 -27.95 -13.08
C GLN A 76 12.29 -28.48 -11.89
N GLY A 77 10.95 -28.36 -11.93
CA GLY A 77 10.07 -28.77 -10.85
C GLY A 77 10.04 -27.80 -9.68
N GLN A 78 10.49 -26.55 -9.86
CA GLN A 78 10.43 -25.50 -8.86
C GLN A 78 9.12 -24.71 -8.99
N PRO A 79 8.44 -24.39 -7.87
CA PRO A 79 7.17 -23.68 -7.92
C PRO A 79 7.39 -22.22 -8.35
N ARG A 80 6.62 -21.75 -9.33
CA ARG A 80 6.62 -20.36 -9.84
C ARG A 80 5.37 -19.59 -9.47
N ILE A 81 4.26 -20.29 -9.29
CA ILE A 81 3.01 -19.71 -8.81
C ILE A 81 2.46 -20.65 -7.75
N VAL A 82 2.09 -20.12 -6.59
CA VAL A 82 1.42 -20.85 -5.53
C VAL A 82 0.14 -20.11 -5.17
N MET A 83 -0.99 -20.81 -5.23
CA MET A 83 -2.28 -20.35 -4.74
C MET A 83 -2.66 -21.18 -3.52
N VAL A 84 -2.99 -20.52 -2.42
CA VAL A 84 -3.34 -21.17 -1.16
C VAL A 84 -4.50 -20.44 -0.51
N VAL A 85 -5.39 -21.19 0.12
CA VAL A 85 -6.40 -20.65 1.02
C VAL A 85 -6.06 -21.13 2.43
N THR A 86 -5.69 -20.20 3.30
CA THR A 86 -5.38 -20.46 4.71
C THR A 86 -6.48 -19.85 5.60
N GLU A 87 -6.35 -19.99 6.91
CA GLU A 87 -7.22 -19.31 7.89
C GLU A 87 -7.12 -17.78 7.80
N ASP A 88 -5.95 -17.25 7.39
CA ASP A 88 -5.77 -15.81 7.14
C ASP A 88 -6.44 -15.33 5.84
N GLY A 89 -6.81 -16.27 4.95
CA GLY A 89 -7.52 -15.98 3.71
C GLY A 89 -6.82 -16.52 2.45
N PRO A 90 -7.39 -16.23 1.26
CA PRO A 90 -6.82 -16.64 -0.01
C PRO A 90 -5.60 -15.78 -0.38
N SER A 91 -4.56 -16.42 -0.91
CA SER A 91 -3.39 -15.74 -1.46
C SER A 91 -2.84 -16.45 -2.71
N ILE A 92 -2.20 -15.66 -3.56
CA ILE A 92 -1.47 -16.05 -4.77
C ILE A 92 -0.09 -15.44 -4.65
N SER A 93 0.96 -16.25 -4.75
CA SER A 93 2.35 -15.81 -4.73
C SER A 93 3.04 -16.20 -6.03
N LEU A 94 3.76 -15.27 -6.64
CA LEU A 94 4.69 -15.51 -7.74
C LEU A 94 6.10 -15.57 -7.16
N LEU A 95 6.81 -16.66 -7.44
CA LEU A 95 8.12 -16.95 -6.88
C LEU A 95 9.19 -16.84 -7.97
N ASP A 96 10.36 -16.35 -7.60
CA ASP A 96 11.54 -16.35 -8.48
C ASP A 96 12.22 -17.73 -8.54
N GLU A 97 13.41 -17.79 -9.16
CA GLU A 97 14.18 -19.03 -9.35
C GLU A 97 14.68 -19.64 -8.03
N SER A 98 14.83 -18.81 -7.01
CA SER A 98 15.21 -19.25 -5.66
C SER A 98 14.02 -19.72 -4.82
N GLY A 99 12.78 -19.60 -5.34
CA GLY A 99 11.57 -19.82 -4.57
C GLY A 99 11.23 -18.66 -3.64
N THR A 100 11.82 -17.47 -3.85
CA THR A 100 11.50 -16.28 -3.07
C THR A 100 10.28 -15.58 -3.66
N PRO A 101 9.24 -15.27 -2.87
CA PRO A 101 8.08 -14.53 -3.34
C PRO A 101 8.47 -13.12 -3.83
N ARG A 102 8.14 -12.81 -5.09
CA ARG A 102 8.36 -11.50 -5.73
C ARG A 102 7.09 -10.69 -5.90
N VAL A 103 5.96 -11.35 -6.03
CA VAL A 103 4.65 -10.72 -6.03
C VAL A 103 3.71 -11.58 -5.20
N GLN A 104 2.94 -10.97 -4.33
CA GLN A 104 1.84 -11.64 -3.65
C GLN A 104 0.56 -10.81 -3.81
N LEU A 105 -0.54 -11.51 -4.07
CA LEU A 105 -1.89 -10.98 -4.07
C LEU A 105 -2.69 -11.81 -3.06
N GLY A 106 -3.40 -11.18 -2.14
CA GLY A 106 -4.22 -11.90 -1.18
C GLY A 106 -5.31 -11.05 -0.58
N ALA A 107 -6.15 -11.68 0.22
CA ALA A 107 -7.12 -11.01 1.05
C ALA A 107 -6.98 -11.50 2.49
N ARG A 108 -6.90 -10.57 3.44
CA ARG A 108 -6.78 -10.84 4.88
C ARG A 108 -7.60 -9.85 5.67
N ASP A 109 -8.43 -10.32 6.60
CA ASP A 109 -9.23 -9.47 7.50
C ASP A 109 -10.06 -8.39 6.78
N GLY A 110 -10.61 -8.72 5.60
CA GLY A 110 -11.37 -7.76 4.77
C GLY A 110 -10.52 -6.72 4.03
N MET A 111 -9.19 -6.87 4.05
CA MET A 111 -8.24 -6.10 3.26
C MET A 111 -7.73 -6.94 2.09
N ALA A 112 -7.93 -6.47 0.87
CA ALA A 112 -7.22 -6.96 -0.30
C ALA A 112 -5.83 -6.32 -0.34
N LEU A 113 -4.78 -7.12 -0.56
CA LEU A 113 -3.39 -6.68 -0.58
C LEU A 113 -2.71 -7.25 -1.83
N MET A 114 -1.99 -6.39 -2.55
CA MET A 114 -1.03 -6.76 -3.57
C MET A 114 0.31 -6.17 -3.15
N TYR A 115 1.39 -6.94 -3.10
CA TYR A 115 2.73 -6.39 -2.90
C TYR A 115 3.74 -7.06 -3.82
N ALA A 116 4.75 -6.31 -4.21
CA ALA A 116 5.90 -6.75 -4.98
C ALA A 116 7.17 -6.47 -4.18
N THR A 117 8.13 -7.40 -4.20
CA THR A 117 9.38 -7.32 -3.45
C THR A 117 10.58 -7.52 -4.37
N SER A 118 11.51 -6.57 -4.36
CA SER A 118 12.78 -6.63 -5.11
C SER A 118 13.77 -7.59 -4.45
N GLU A 119 14.82 -7.97 -5.19
CA GLU A 119 15.93 -8.79 -4.67
C GLU A 119 16.63 -8.15 -3.46
N GLU A 120 16.68 -6.82 -3.44
CA GLU A 120 17.28 -6.04 -2.36
C GLU A 120 16.34 -5.88 -1.13
N GLY A 121 15.12 -6.42 -1.20
CA GLY A 121 14.15 -6.36 -0.11
C GLY A 121 13.32 -5.07 -0.07
N ALA A 122 13.44 -4.19 -1.07
CA ALA A 122 12.49 -3.10 -1.24
C ALA A 122 11.13 -3.67 -1.67
N SER A 123 10.04 -3.17 -1.10
CA SER A 123 8.69 -3.62 -1.44
C SER A 123 7.81 -2.46 -1.88
N ALA A 124 6.82 -2.75 -2.71
CA ALA A 124 5.76 -1.81 -3.04
C ALA A 124 4.43 -2.57 -3.10
N GLY A 125 3.40 -2.04 -2.46
CA GLY A 125 2.11 -2.68 -2.41
C GLY A 125 0.94 -1.73 -2.56
N LEU A 126 -0.15 -2.30 -3.06
CA LEU A 126 -1.47 -1.70 -3.12
C LEU A 126 -2.35 -2.45 -2.12
N PHE A 127 -3.17 -1.73 -1.38
CA PHE A 127 -4.16 -2.33 -0.50
C PHE A 127 -5.53 -1.68 -0.69
N SER A 128 -6.58 -2.44 -0.44
CA SER A 128 -7.96 -1.97 -0.39
C SER A 128 -8.63 -2.55 0.84
N SER A 129 -9.22 -1.70 1.67
CA SER A 129 -9.93 -2.09 2.88
C SER A 129 -11.26 -1.34 2.95
N GLY A 130 -12.13 -1.74 3.88
CA GLY A 130 -13.34 -0.96 4.20
C GLY A 130 -13.06 0.48 4.66
N ARG A 131 -11.81 0.83 4.99
CA ARG A 131 -11.38 2.19 5.37
C ARG A 131 -10.75 2.98 4.22
N GLY A 132 -10.64 2.40 3.02
CA GLY A 132 -10.04 3.03 1.86
C GLY A 132 -8.99 2.17 1.17
N THR A 133 -8.50 2.68 0.04
CA THR A 133 -7.44 2.09 -0.79
C THR A 133 -6.14 2.84 -0.62
N GLY A 134 -4.99 2.19 -0.65
CA GLY A 134 -3.73 2.92 -0.76
C GLY A 134 -2.53 2.18 -1.27
N VAL A 135 -1.44 2.94 -1.37
CA VAL A 135 -0.13 2.49 -1.84
C VAL A 135 0.86 2.58 -0.69
N ALA A 136 1.64 1.53 -0.48
CA ALA A 136 2.78 1.48 0.42
C ALA A 136 4.05 1.21 -0.37
N VAL A 137 5.13 1.94 -0.11
CA VAL A 137 6.46 1.59 -0.62
C VAL A 137 7.39 1.46 0.57
N GLU A 138 8.10 0.35 0.69
CA GLU A 138 9.08 0.09 1.73
C GLU A 138 10.46 -0.01 1.09
N GLN A 139 11.41 0.80 1.54
CA GLN A 139 12.80 0.64 1.12
C GLN A 139 13.49 -0.48 1.91
N ALA A 140 14.50 -1.08 1.30
CA ALA A 140 15.40 -2.01 1.97
C ALA A 140 15.88 -1.39 3.31
N GLY A 141 15.61 -2.09 4.42
CA GLY A 141 15.89 -1.59 5.78
C GLY A 141 14.68 -1.05 6.55
N GLY A 142 13.44 -1.28 6.08
CA GLY A 142 12.23 -1.08 6.88
C GLY A 142 11.66 0.34 6.88
N ARG A 143 12.15 1.22 6.00
CA ARG A 143 11.60 2.59 5.88
C ARG A 143 10.40 2.57 4.95
N VAL A 144 9.21 2.63 5.54
CA VAL A 144 7.95 2.82 4.82
C VAL A 144 7.84 4.29 4.38
N SER A 145 7.70 4.50 3.07
CA SER A 145 7.42 5.77 2.42
C SER A 145 6.09 5.66 1.66
N ALA A 146 5.11 6.42 2.12
CA ALA A 146 3.75 6.58 1.59
C ALA A 146 2.69 5.58 2.07
N ILE A 147 1.53 6.14 2.46
CA ILE A 147 0.27 5.44 2.74
C ILE A 147 -0.80 6.31 2.08
N ALA A 148 -1.11 6.03 0.83
CA ALA A 148 -2.07 6.83 0.08
C ALA A 148 -3.50 6.32 0.23
N GLY A 149 -4.14 6.43 1.40
CA GLY A 149 -5.53 6.03 1.52
C GLY A 149 -6.38 6.94 2.38
N SER A 150 -7.49 7.40 1.81
CA SER A 150 -8.55 8.12 2.53
C SER A 150 -9.85 7.36 2.40
N ALA A 151 -10.60 7.28 3.52
CA ALA A 151 -11.97 6.78 3.54
C ALA A 151 -12.94 7.72 2.79
N GLU A 152 -12.54 8.98 2.57
CA GLU A 152 -13.37 10.06 2.04
C GLU A 152 -13.06 10.42 0.57
N GLY A 153 -12.15 9.70 -0.10
CA GLY A 153 -11.84 9.93 -1.52
C GLY A 153 -10.38 9.65 -1.90
N PRO A 154 -9.99 9.85 -3.17
CA PRO A 154 -8.62 9.64 -3.62
C PRO A 154 -7.68 10.74 -3.08
N GLY A 155 -7.08 10.49 -1.91
CA GLY A 155 -6.06 11.35 -1.30
C GLY A 155 -4.69 10.67 -1.26
N LEU A 156 -3.64 11.35 -1.75
CA LEU A 156 -2.26 10.89 -1.63
C LEU A 156 -1.65 11.47 -0.35
N SER A 157 -1.39 10.63 0.64
CA SER A 157 -0.61 11.00 1.83
C SER A 157 0.75 10.28 1.79
N VAL A 158 1.82 11.06 1.90
CA VAL A 158 3.18 10.54 1.98
C VAL A 158 3.67 10.73 3.40
N THR A 159 3.76 9.64 4.16
CA THR A 159 4.37 9.63 5.50
C THR A 159 5.69 8.87 5.41
N LYS A 160 6.78 9.47 5.90
CA LYS A 160 8.10 8.83 6.06
C LYS A 160 8.28 8.56 7.55
N SER A 161 8.51 7.30 7.93
CA SER A 161 8.85 6.92 9.30
C SER A 161 10.36 6.66 9.41
N GLY A 162 11.06 7.34 10.34
CA GLY A 162 12.47 7.07 10.63
C GLY A 162 13.06 8.01 11.69
N GLU A 163 14.05 7.51 12.45
CA GLU A 163 14.74 8.26 13.52
C GLU A 163 15.49 9.50 13.00
N ALA A 164 15.48 10.53 13.86
CA ALA A 164 15.96 11.90 13.71
C ALA A 164 16.89 12.20 12.52
N GLY A 165 16.37 12.92 11.54
CA GLY A 165 17.15 13.45 10.41
C GLY A 165 16.24 13.87 9.27
N GLU A 166 15.74 15.09 9.38
CA GLU A 166 15.00 15.89 8.39
C GLU A 166 14.02 15.14 7.46
N THR A 167 12.73 15.38 7.72
CA THR A 167 11.66 14.92 6.85
C THR A 167 11.41 15.98 5.78
N HIS A 168 11.97 15.79 4.58
CA HIS A 168 11.45 16.47 3.39
C HIS A 168 10.12 15.82 3.01
N VAL A 169 9.02 16.42 3.45
CA VAL A 169 7.69 16.14 2.92
C VAL A 169 7.53 17.01 1.68
N THR A 170 7.84 16.47 0.50
CA THR A 170 7.32 17.07 -0.72
C THR A 170 5.85 16.71 -0.79
N LEU A 171 5.00 17.59 -0.28
CA LEU A 171 3.57 17.51 -0.54
C LEU A 171 3.40 17.77 -2.03
N GLY A 172 3.33 16.69 -2.81
CA GLY A 172 2.60 16.71 -4.05
C GLY A 172 1.23 17.32 -3.75
N ARG A 173 0.87 18.36 -4.52
CA ARG A 173 -0.35 19.17 -4.45
C ARG A 173 -1.48 18.49 -3.66
N VAL A 174 -1.65 18.85 -2.38
CA VAL A 174 -2.80 18.39 -1.60
C VAL A 174 -3.98 19.22 -2.06
N ALA A 175 -4.76 18.69 -3.01
CA ALA A 175 -5.94 19.37 -3.52
C ALA A 175 -7.20 18.81 -2.85
N VAL A 176 -7.86 19.61 -2.01
CA VAL A 176 -9.23 19.35 -1.58
C VAL A 176 -10.13 19.87 -2.70
N ARG A 177 -10.78 18.94 -3.40
CA ARG A 177 -11.71 19.26 -4.49
C ARG A 177 -13.13 19.00 -4.01
N ASN A 178 -13.89 20.08 -3.87
CA ASN A 178 -15.35 20.09 -3.82
C ASN A 178 -15.86 20.48 -5.23
N GLU A 179 -17.09 20.11 -5.60
CA GLU A 179 -17.64 20.29 -6.97
C GLU A 179 -17.35 21.70 -7.52
N ASP A 180 -17.46 22.72 -6.66
CA ASP A 180 -17.27 24.13 -7.04
C ASP A 180 -15.95 24.76 -6.54
N ARG A 181 -15.18 24.07 -5.68
CA ARG A 181 -14.03 24.69 -5.00
C ARG A 181 -12.79 23.79 -4.96
N LEU A 182 -11.64 24.39 -5.26
CA LEU A 182 -10.33 23.77 -5.17
C LEU A 182 -9.50 24.50 -4.11
N ALA A 183 -9.25 23.87 -2.96
CA ALA A 183 -8.19 24.32 -2.07
C ALA A 183 -6.97 23.44 -2.32
N TYR A 184 -5.78 24.04 -2.45
CA TYR A 184 -4.55 23.25 -2.48
C TYR A 184 -3.43 23.80 -1.64
N VAL A 185 -2.59 22.90 -1.14
CA VAL A 185 -1.33 23.23 -0.48
C VAL A 185 -0.21 22.48 -1.19
N LYS A 186 0.83 23.20 -1.59
CA LYS A 186 2.03 22.67 -2.21
C LYS A 186 3.22 23.18 -1.42
N VAL A 187 4.04 22.28 -0.91
CA VAL A 187 5.22 22.63 -0.11
C VAL A 187 6.44 22.00 -0.77
N SER A 188 7.46 22.82 -0.99
CA SER A 188 8.78 22.45 -1.50
C SER A 188 9.86 22.77 -0.47
N SER A 189 11.12 22.46 -0.77
CA SER A 189 12.25 22.81 0.12
C SER A 189 12.42 24.32 0.28
N ASP A 190 12.02 25.09 -0.75
CA ASP A 190 12.37 26.51 -0.87
C ASP A 190 11.13 27.41 -0.85
N SER A 191 9.94 26.82 -0.99
CA SER A 191 8.68 27.57 -1.02
C SER A 191 7.47 26.79 -0.51
N ALA A 192 6.47 27.51 0.00
CA ALA A 192 5.17 26.97 0.32
C ALA A 192 4.08 27.79 -0.37
N GLU A 193 3.20 27.10 -1.08
CA GLU A 193 2.09 27.66 -1.83
C GLU A 193 0.76 27.17 -1.24
N VAL A 194 -0.13 28.11 -0.88
CA VAL A 194 -1.50 27.82 -0.45
C VAL A 194 -2.47 28.51 -1.40
N GLY A 195 -3.27 27.71 -2.10
CA GLY A 195 -4.26 28.17 -3.06
C GLY A 195 -5.69 27.86 -2.60
N VAL A 196 -6.63 28.78 -2.81
CA VAL A 196 -8.07 28.50 -2.77
C VAL A 196 -8.71 29.12 -4.00
N GLY A 197 -9.44 28.33 -4.77
CA GLY A 197 -10.10 28.79 -5.99
C GLY A 197 -11.50 28.24 -6.16
N ASP A 198 -12.31 28.98 -6.88
CA ASP A 198 -13.63 28.59 -7.37
C ASP A 198 -13.48 28.15 -8.83
N ASN A 199 -13.95 26.93 -9.15
CA ASN A 199 -13.77 26.36 -10.49
C ASN A 199 -14.58 27.12 -11.56
N GLU A 200 -15.71 27.74 -11.17
CA GLU A 200 -16.60 28.41 -12.13
C GLU A 200 -16.22 29.87 -12.37
N ALA A 201 -15.78 30.56 -11.32
CA ALA A 201 -15.52 32.00 -11.38
C ALA A 201 -14.11 32.38 -11.90
N GLY A 202 -13.22 31.40 -12.09
CA GLY A 202 -11.80 31.65 -12.35
C GLY A 202 -11.10 32.42 -11.23
N ALA A 203 -11.77 32.52 -10.08
CA ALA A 203 -11.29 33.23 -8.91
C ALA A 203 -10.32 32.33 -8.15
N HIS A 204 -9.05 32.72 -8.04
CA HIS A 204 -8.07 32.02 -7.23
C HIS A 204 -7.30 33.02 -6.36
N ALA A 205 -7.13 32.64 -5.10
CA ALA A 205 -6.18 33.27 -4.19
C ALA A 205 -4.99 32.32 -4.04
N GLN A 206 -3.80 32.78 -4.38
CA GLN A 206 -2.55 32.04 -4.26
C GLN A 206 -1.61 32.80 -3.32
N LEU A 207 -1.24 32.18 -2.21
CA LEU A 207 -0.21 32.67 -1.30
C LEU A 207 1.07 31.90 -1.59
N ASP A 208 2.12 32.58 -2.05
CA ASP A 208 3.45 32.01 -2.25
C ASP A 208 4.39 32.55 -1.17
N ILE A 209 5.05 31.65 -0.45
CA ILE A 209 6.02 31.97 0.59
C ILE A 209 7.37 31.49 0.09
N ASP A 210 8.26 32.42 -0.27
CA ASP A 210 9.63 32.12 -0.67
C ASP A 210 10.55 32.24 0.55
N ALA A 211 11.11 31.11 0.96
CA ALA A 211 11.99 31.04 2.12
C ALA A 211 13.38 31.63 1.84
N SER A 212 13.81 31.66 0.57
CA SER A 212 15.13 32.17 0.18
C SER A 212 15.21 33.69 0.32
N ASP A 213 14.12 34.37 -0.01
CA ASP A 213 14.02 35.83 0.01
C ASP A 213 13.15 36.39 1.15
N ALA A 214 12.64 35.52 2.02
CA ALA A 214 11.68 35.86 3.07
C ALA A 214 10.50 36.69 2.54
N SER A 215 10.04 36.38 1.33
CA SER A 215 8.97 37.11 0.66
C SER A 215 7.66 36.34 0.72
N VAL A 216 6.56 37.08 0.81
CA VAL A 216 5.20 36.53 0.76
C VAL A 216 4.47 37.26 -0.36
N SER A 217 4.02 36.52 -1.36
CA SER A 217 3.20 37.07 -2.45
C SER A 217 1.77 36.54 -2.35
N LEU A 218 0.79 37.43 -2.51
CA LEU A 218 -0.62 37.06 -2.60
C LEU A 218 -1.12 37.46 -3.99
N THR A 219 -1.42 36.46 -4.81
CA THR A 219 -2.03 36.65 -6.12
C THR A 219 -3.53 36.40 -5.99
N LEU A 220 -4.33 37.44 -6.20
CA LEU A 220 -5.78 37.34 -6.30
C LEU A 220 -6.15 37.53 -7.78
N GLY A 221 -6.56 36.45 -8.45
CA GLY A 221 -7.01 36.50 -9.84
C GLY A 221 -8.50 36.21 -9.92
N SER A 222 -9.24 36.95 -10.75
CA SER A 222 -10.56 36.54 -11.26
C SER A 222 -10.63 37.00 -12.73
N GLY A 223 -10.46 36.07 -13.67
CA GLY A 223 -10.37 36.38 -15.12
C GLY A 223 -8.96 36.76 -15.63
N PRO A 224 -8.82 37.17 -16.92
CA PRO A 224 -7.56 37.26 -17.67
C PRO A 224 -6.59 38.37 -17.22
N SER A 225 -6.70 38.85 -15.97
CA SER A 225 -5.90 39.93 -15.42
C SER A 225 -5.44 39.53 -14.01
N SER A 226 -4.25 38.95 -13.90
CA SER A 226 -3.63 38.62 -12.61
C SER A 226 -3.07 39.89 -11.95
N ILE A 227 -3.41 40.10 -10.67
CA ILE A 227 -2.82 41.16 -9.84
C ILE A 227 -1.67 40.53 -9.05
N MET A 228 -0.44 40.89 -9.40
CA MET A 228 0.77 40.43 -8.69
C MET A 228 1.07 41.39 -7.55
N THR A 229 1.13 40.85 -6.33
CA THR A 229 1.42 41.61 -5.11
C THR A 229 2.72 41.10 -4.51
N GLN A 230 3.80 41.89 -4.57
CA GLN A 230 5.13 41.52 -4.05
C GLN A 230 5.46 42.41 -2.84
N ALA A 231 5.76 41.80 -1.69
CA ALA A 231 6.22 42.50 -0.49
C ALA A 231 7.71 42.23 -0.25
N ASN A 232 8.52 43.30 -0.16
CA ASN A 232 9.92 43.26 0.26
C ASN A 232 10.03 43.73 1.72
N ARG A 233 11.16 43.46 2.40
CA ARG A 233 11.44 43.83 3.80
C ARG A 233 11.31 45.33 4.10
N GLU A 234 11.28 46.18 3.09
CA GLU A 234 10.88 47.58 3.21
C GLU A 234 9.44 47.77 2.72
N GLN A 235 8.55 47.93 3.70
CA GLN A 235 7.10 47.81 3.64
C GLN A 235 6.43 48.79 2.66
N SER A 236 6.09 48.32 1.47
CA SER A 236 4.93 48.83 0.75
C SER A 236 4.35 47.74 -0.13
N VAL A 237 3.04 47.52 -0.02
CA VAL A 237 2.32 46.60 -0.88
C VAL A 237 1.57 47.43 -1.92
N ILE A 238 1.98 47.29 -3.18
CA ILE A 238 1.34 47.96 -4.32
C ILE A 238 0.28 47.02 -4.87
N VAL A 239 -0.99 47.37 -4.69
CA VAL A 239 -2.11 46.64 -5.32
C VAL A 239 -2.47 47.39 -6.59
N ALA A 240 -2.23 46.75 -7.74
CA ALA A 240 -2.57 47.30 -9.05
C ALA A 240 -4.01 46.91 -9.43
N HIS A 241 -4.87 47.90 -9.68
CA HIS A 241 -6.22 47.70 -10.23
C HIS A 241 -6.22 47.91 -11.76
N LYS A 242 -7.09 47.21 -12.50
CA LYS A 242 -7.15 47.26 -13.98
C LYS A 242 -7.36 48.66 -14.56
N ASP A 243 -7.90 49.58 -13.76
CA ASP A 243 -8.21 50.95 -14.17
C ASP A 243 -7.01 51.91 -13.94
N GLY A 244 -5.81 51.38 -13.68
CA GLY A 244 -4.60 52.18 -13.45
C GLY A 244 -4.53 52.85 -12.07
N ILE A 245 -5.44 52.48 -11.16
CA ILE A 245 -5.46 53.01 -9.79
C ILE A 245 -4.53 52.15 -8.93
N TYR A 246 -3.38 52.71 -8.58
CA TYR A 246 -2.47 52.15 -7.60
C TYR A 246 -2.96 52.57 -6.21
N ARG A 247 -3.33 51.58 -5.37
CA ARG A 247 -3.52 51.84 -3.94
C ARG A 247 -2.33 51.28 -3.19
N THR A 248 -1.54 52.19 -2.61
CA THR A 248 -0.47 51.82 -1.69
C THR A 248 -1.11 51.54 -0.34
N ALA A 249 -1.26 50.26 0.00
CA ALA A 249 -1.56 49.89 1.37
C ALA A 249 -0.24 49.81 2.12
N ARG A 250 -0.01 50.74 3.05
CA ARG A 250 1.09 50.61 4.00
C ARG A 250 0.67 49.57 5.02
N LEU A 251 1.28 48.39 4.96
CA LEU A 251 1.20 47.43 6.06
C LEU A 251 1.98 48.05 7.21
N GLU A 252 1.27 48.68 8.15
CA GLU A 252 1.85 48.97 9.45
C GLU A 252 2.17 47.63 10.09
N ALA A 253 3.45 47.39 10.39
CA ALA A 253 3.82 46.30 11.28
C ALA A 253 3.07 46.53 12.59
N VAL A 254 2.07 45.69 12.85
CA VAL A 254 1.52 45.58 14.19
C VAL A 254 2.59 44.84 14.97
N ASP A 255 3.37 45.59 15.74
CA ASP A 255 4.33 45.04 16.69
C ASP A 255 3.51 44.37 17.79
N ILE A 256 3.32 43.06 17.65
CA ILE A 256 2.63 42.25 18.66
C ILE A 256 3.70 41.94 19.71
N ASP A 257 3.71 42.71 20.80
CA ASP A 257 4.44 42.34 22.01
C ASP A 257 4.05 40.88 22.35
N PRO A 258 5.01 39.94 22.52
CA PRO A 258 4.71 38.57 22.90
C PRO A 258 3.90 38.44 24.21
N ARG A 259 3.70 39.53 24.96
CA ARG A 259 2.84 39.63 26.15
C ARG A 259 1.39 40.05 25.88
N GLY A 260 1.04 40.44 24.64
CA GLY A 260 -0.35 40.66 24.22
C GLY A 260 -0.97 42.02 24.56
N ASP A 261 -0.22 42.99 25.07
CA ASP A 261 -0.78 44.32 25.41
C ASP A 261 -0.65 45.32 24.24
N ARG A 262 -1.80 45.79 23.74
CA ARG A 262 -1.87 46.86 22.73
C ARG A 262 -1.62 48.22 23.38
N ARG A 263 -0.50 48.87 23.06
CA ARG A 263 -0.35 50.31 23.32
C ARG A 263 -0.94 51.12 22.17
N SER A 264 -1.89 52.00 22.48
CA SER A 264 -2.42 52.97 21.53
C SER A 264 -1.35 54.01 21.17
N PRO A 265 -1.21 54.41 19.90
CA PRO A 265 -0.29 55.46 19.51
C PRO A 265 -0.80 56.81 20.02
N THR A 266 0.05 57.52 20.77
CA THR A 266 -0.17 58.93 21.11
C THR A 266 0.18 59.79 19.89
N LEU A 267 -0.72 60.71 19.54
CA LEU A 267 -0.56 61.71 18.46
C LEU A 267 0.60 62.68 18.71
#